data_AF-A0AAU9WG01-F1
#
_entry.id   AF-A0AAU9WG01-F1
#
_cell.length_a   1.000
_cell.length_b   1.000
_cell.length_c   1.000
_cell.angle_alpha   90.00
_cell.angle_beta   90.00
_cell.angle_gamma   90.00
#
_symmetry.space_group_name_H-M   'P 1'
#
loop_
_entity.id
_entity.type
_entity.pdbx_description
1 polymer ?
#
loop_
_entity_poly.entity_id
_entity_poly.type
_entity_poly.pdbx_seq_one_letter_code
_entity_poly.pdbx_strand_id
1 'polypeptide(L)'
;MATHYVAMLVMFYSKAQWKLFFVLVAYCVLRLNSLPLPDEARKLEDSQSVSCVSVSFINNCKRPIKIWKTMSPTTFKGFIISGNIYRMKTMVLNQRKPVVFHAEDLGSNQSDKLLLEGQESLSILPFDCDDKFVNVSISCRSKLS
;
A
#
# COMPACT_ATOMS: atom_id res chain seq x y z
N MET A 1 -40.31 19.48 -30.20
CA MET A 1 -41.45 18.55 -30.12
C MET A 1 -40.93 17.19 -29.64
N ALA A 2 -40.55 17.09 -28.37
CA ALA A 2 -39.84 15.93 -27.79
C ALA A 2 -40.53 15.44 -26.52
N THR A 3 -41.86 15.35 -26.53
CA THR A 3 -42.67 15.02 -25.35
C THR A 3 -43.71 13.93 -25.58
N HIS A 4 -43.68 13.22 -26.73
CA HIS A 4 -44.68 12.19 -27.04
C HIS A 4 -44.17 10.74 -27.08
N TYR A 5 -42.86 10.48 -26.92
CA TYR A 5 -42.32 9.11 -27.00
C TYR A 5 -42.13 8.40 -25.65
N VAL A 6 -42.22 9.09 -24.51
CA VAL A 6 -42.00 8.46 -23.20
C VAL A 6 -43.28 7.78 -22.67
N ALA A 7 -44.46 8.24 -23.08
CA ALA A 7 -45.73 7.69 -22.59
C ALA A 7 -46.11 6.33 -23.21
N MET A 8 -45.50 5.94 -24.34
CA MET A 8 -45.90 4.73 -25.08
C MET A 8 -45.18 3.45 -24.61
N LEU A 9 -44.16 3.55 -23.75
CA LEU A 9 -43.46 2.39 -23.19
C LEU A 9 -44.11 1.83 -21.91
N VAL A 10 -45.06 2.56 -21.31
CA VAL A 10 -45.68 2.17 -20.03
C VAL A 10 -47.00 1.40 -20.22
N MET A 11 -47.52 1.30 -21.45
CA MET A 11 -48.94 0.96 -21.68
C MET A 11 -49.21 -0.42 -22.31
N PHE A 12 -48.30 -1.40 -22.21
CA PHE A 12 -48.58 -2.77 -22.71
C PHE A 12 -48.02 -3.90 -21.83
N TYR A 13 -48.17 -3.82 -20.51
CA TYR A 13 -47.94 -4.98 -19.65
C TYR A 13 -49.15 -5.27 -18.77
N SER A 14 -49.83 -6.39 -19.05
CA SER A 14 -50.93 -6.93 -18.23
C SER A 14 -50.46 -7.15 -16.79
N LYS A 15 -51.36 -6.98 -15.79
CA LYS A 15 -51.09 -7.19 -14.35
C LYS A 15 -50.37 -8.52 -14.05
N ALA A 16 -50.62 -9.55 -14.85
CA ALA A 16 -49.95 -10.85 -14.73
C ALA A 16 -48.44 -10.77 -15.02
N GLN A 17 -48.03 -9.96 -16.00
CA GLN A 17 -46.63 -9.83 -16.40
C GLN A 17 -45.81 -8.97 -15.42
N TRP A 18 -46.44 -7.97 -14.79
CA TRP A 18 -45.82 -7.23 -13.69
C TRP A 18 -45.49 -8.13 -12.49
N LYS A 19 -46.39 -9.05 -12.12
CA LYS A 19 -46.12 -10.04 -11.07
C LYS A 19 -44.94 -10.94 -11.43
N LEU A 20 -44.90 -11.41 -12.67
CA LEU A 20 -43.82 -12.26 -13.17
C LEU A 20 -42.47 -11.53 -13.14
N PHE A 21 -42.44 -10.25 -13.49
CA PHE A 21 -41.25 -9.42 -13.41
C PHE A 21 -40.75 -9.27 -11.96
N PHE A 22 -41.63 -8.96 -11.01
CA PHE A 22 -41.23 -8.88 -9.60
C PHE A 22 -40.71 -10.21 -9.05
N VAL A 23 -41.34 -11.33 -9.43
CA VAL A 23 -40.87 -12.66 -9.04
C VAL A 23 -39.50 -12.97 -9.64
N LEU A 24 -39.27 -12.60 -10.90
CA LEU A 24 -37.96 -12.76 -11.56
C LEU A 24 -36.88 -11.91 -10.91
N VAL A 25 -37.17 -10.65 -10.60
CA VAL A 25 -36.23 -9.76 -9.92
C VAL A 25 -35.93 -10.28 -8.51
N ALA A 26 -36.96 -10.66 -7.74
CA ALA A 26 -36.77 -11.22 -6.41
C ALA A 26 -35.96 -12.53 -6.45
N TYR A 27 -36.23 -13.43 -7.40
CA TYR A 27 -35.49 -14.67 -7.58
C TYR A 27 -34.03 -14.43 -7.98
N CYS A 28 -33.77 -13.47 -8.87
CA CYS A 28 -32.41 -13.07 -9.24
C CYS A 28 -31.65 -12.49 -8.05
N VAL A 29 -32.25 -11.59 -7.27
CA VAL A 29 -31.63 -11.02 -6.07
C VAL A 29 -31.36 -12.11 -5.03
N LEU A 30 -32.30 -13.05 -4.84
CA LEU A 30 -32.11 -14.18 -3.93
C LEU A 30 -30.98 -15.09 -4.39
N ARG A 31 -30.88 -15.40 -5.70
CA ARG A 31 -29.81 -16.20 -6.31
C ARG A 31 -28.44 -15.52 -6.22
N LEU A 32 -28.38 -14.20 -6.43
CA LEU A 32 -27.15 -13.41 -6.26
C LEU A 32 -26.66 -13.42 -4.81
N ASN A 33 -27.58 -13.32 -3.85
CA ASN A 33 -27.24 -13.34 -2.41
C ASN A 33 -26.98 -14.76 -1.86
N SER A 34 -27.39 -15.80 -2.58
CA SER A 34 -27.16 -17.21 -2.21
C SER A 34 -26.04 -17.86 -3.03
N LEU A 35 -25.36 -17.11 -3.90
CA LEU A 35 -24.09 -17.56 -4.47
C LEU A 35 -23.08 -17.66 -3.31
N PRO A 36 -22.60 -18.87 -2.94
CA PRO A 36 -21.47 -18.96 -2.05
C PRO A 36 -20.31 -18.24 -2.74
N LEU A 37 -19.74 -17.24 -2.06
CA LEU A 37 -18.49 -16.62 -2.48
C LEU A 37 -17.48 -17.76 -2.73
N PRO A 38 -16.76 -17.76 -3.88
CA PRO A 38 -15.81 -18.82 -4.18
C PRO A 38 -14.85 -18.98 -3.01
N ASP A 39 -14.62 -20.22 -2.57
CA ASP A 39 -13.82 -20.55 -1.38
C ASP A 39 -12.38 -19.99 -1.42
N GLU A 40 -11.90 -19.54 -2.58
CA GLU A 40 -10.65 -18.78 -2.70
C GLU A 40 -10.68 -17.42 -1.99
N ALA A 41 -11.85 -16.77 -1.85
CA ALA A 41 -11.98 -15.52 -1.11
C ALA A 41 -11.88 -15.74 0.41
N ARG A 42 -12.36 -16.89 0.91
CA ARG A 42 -12.27 -17.26 2.33
C ARG A 42 -10.87 -17.71 2.74
N LYS A 43 -10.07 -18.19 1.77
CA LYS A 43 -8.66 -18.57 1.99
C LYS A 43 -7.70 -17.38 2.17
N LEU A 44 -8.18 -16.14 2.02
CA LEU A 44 -7.41 -14.93 2.30
C LEU A 44 -7.60 -14.42 3.74
N GLU A 45 -8.67 -14.82 4.43
CA GLU A 45 -8.94 -14.42 5.82
C GLU A 45 -8.22 -15.32 6.84
N ASP A 46 -7.67 -16.46 6.41
CA ASP A 46 -6.95 -17.37 7.30
C ASP A 46 -5.43 -17.20 7.17
N SER A 47 -4.90 -16.30 8.00
CA SER A 47 -3.58 -16.45 8.62
C SER A 47 -2.32 -16.17 7.77
N GLN A 48 -2.26 -15.05 7.04
CA GLN A 48 -0.99 -14.30 6.96
C GLN A 48 -1.08 -13.11 7.90
N SER A 49 -0.51 -13.24 9.10
CA SER A 49 -0.36 -12.13 10.04
C SER A 49 0.42 -10.99 9.36
N VAL A 50 -0.29 -9.98 8.86
CA VAL A 50 0.31 -8.81 8.22
C VAL A 50 1.22 -8.15 9.24
N SER A 51 2.48 -7.97 8.85
CA SER A 51 3.49 -7.35 9.71
C SER A 51 3.94 -6.05 9.11
N CYS A 52 4.59 -5.23 9.90
CA CYS A 52 5.02 -3.91 9.50
C CYS A 52 6.51 -3.68 9.76
N VAL A 53 7.06 -2.78 8.95
CA VAL A 53 8.31 -2.10 9.25
C VAL A 53 7.99 -0.60 9.27
N SER A 54 8.02 -0.02 10.47
CA SER A 54 7.76 1.40 10.72
C SER A 54 9.04 2.09 11.19
N VAL A 55 9.54 3.05 10.39
CA VAL A 55 10.84 3.70 10.60
C VAL A 55 10.70 5.21 10.55
N SER A 56 11.33 5.91 11.49
CA SER A 56 11.45 7.37 11.53
C SER A 56 12.89 7.75 11.24
N PHE A 57 13.17 8.15 10.02
CA PHE A 57 14.47 8.59 9.55
C PHE A 57 14.74 10.04 10.00
N ILE A 58 15.88 10.27 10.65
CA ILE A 58 16.33 11.57 11.14
C ILE A 58 17.53 11.99 10.30
N ASN A 59 17.31 12.95 9.41
CA ASN A 59 18.30 13.46 8.48
C ASN A 59 19.21 14.50 9.16
N ASN A 60 20.41 14.09 9.55
CA ASN A 60 21.41 14.99 10.13
C ASN A 60 22.29 15.68 9.09
N CYS A 61 22.11 15.37 7.80
CA CYS A 61 22.87 15.97 6.71
C CYS A 61 22.42 17.38 6.32
N LYS A 62 21.22 17.81 6.76
CA LYS A 62 20.60 19.12 6.41
C LYS A 62 20.49 19.37 4.91
N ARG A 63 20.43 18.30 4.11
CA ARG A 63 20.35 18.33 2.64
C ARG A 63 19.32 17.31 2.16
N PRO A 64 18.77 17.45 0.94
CA PRO A 64 17.91 16.43 0.36
C PRO A 64 18.66 15.10 0.22
N ILE A 65 18.06 14.04 0.71
CA ILE A 65 18.58 12.67 0.61
C ILE A 65 17.56 11.80 -0.09
N LYS A 66 17.99 10.68 -0.65
CA LYS A 66 17.09 9.63 -1.11
C LYS A 66 17.28 8.40 -0.25
N ILE A 67 16.18 7.87 0.24
CA ILE A 67 16.14 6.61 0.99
C ILE A 67 15.44 5.59 0.12
N TRP A 68 15.96 4.37 0.06
CA TRP A 68 15.27 3.27 -0.59
C TRP A 68 15.34 2.01 0.25
N LYS A 69 14.35 1.15 -0.01
CA LYS A 69 14.31 -0.20 0.53
C LYS A 69 14.46 -1.22 -0.59
N THR A 70 15.20 -2.28 -0.29
CA THR A 70 15.32 -3.43 -1.18
C THR A 70 14.12 -4.35 -0.92
N MET A 71 13.08 -4.27 -1.75
CA MET A 71 11.87 -5.11 -1.62
C MET A 71 12.05 -6.46 -2.32
N SER A 72 12.83 -6.48 -3.40
CA SER A 72 13.35 -7.68 -4.06
C SER A 72 14.72 -7.36 -4.70
N PRO A 73 15.47 -8.36 -5.21
CA PRO A 73 16.70 -8.10 -5.96
C PRO A 73 16.50 -7.15 -7.15
N THR A 74 15.28 -7.05 -7.69
CA THR A 74 14.95 -6.33 -8.93
C THR A 74 14.04 -5.12 -8.74
N THR A 75 13.47 -4.92 -7.54
CA THR A 75 12.59 -3.78 -7.26
C THR A 75 13.17 -2.87 -6.19
N PHE A 76 13.72 -1.75 -6.67
CA PHE A 76 14.13 -0.59 -5.90
C PHE A 76 12.98 0.42 -5.87
N LYS A 77 12.43 0.71 -4.69
CA LYS A 77 11.51 1.85 -4.50
C LYS A 77 12.14 2.82 -3.51
N GLY A 78 12.55 3.98 -4.02
CA GLY A 78 13.13 5.07 -3.26
C GLY A 78 12.16 6.22 -3.05
N PHE A 79 12.43 7.04 -2.04
CA PHE A 79 11.74 8.26 -1.69
C PHE A 79 12.77 9.38 -1.52
N ILE A 80 12.47 10.56 -2.06
CA ILE A 80 13.28 11.76 -1.84
C ILE A 80 12.77 12.46 -0.58
N ILE A 81 13.68 12.81 0.32
CA ILE A 81 13.40 13.42 1.60
C ILE A 81 14.19 14.73 1.70
N SER A 82 13.47 15.84 1.71
CA SER A 82 14.03 17.18 1.89
C SER A 82 13.95 17.69 3.34
N GLY A 83 13.15 17.05 4.18
CA GLY A 83 12.96 17.42 5.59
C GLY A 83 13.98 16.80 6.55
N ASN A 84 13.93 17.26 7.80
CA ASN A 84 14.77 16.75 8.90
C ASN A 84 14.31 15.38 9.42
N ILE A 85 13.01 15.11 9.37
CA ILE A 85 12.42 13.85 9.85
C ILE A 85 11.47 13.32 8.78
N TYR A 86 11.58 12.03 8.48
CA TYR A 86 10.68 11.33 7.57
C TYR A 86 10.24 10.00 8.16
N ARG A 87 8.93 9.80 8.25
CA ARG A 87 8.34 8.57 8.77
C ARG A 87 7.83 7.71 7.63
N MET A 88 8.23 6.45 7.61
CA MET A 88 7.80 5.46 6.63
C MET A 88 7.20 4.26 7.36
N LYS A 89 6.01 3.81 6.93
CA LYS A 89 5.40 2.56 7.35
C LYS A 89 5.20 1.68 6.13
N THR A 90 5.59 0.41 6.21
CA THR A 90 5.47 -0.56 5.12
C THR A 90 4.90 -1.85 5.67
N MET A 91 3.86 -2.37 5.04
CA MET A 91 3.34 -3.71 5.29
C MET A 91 4.19 -4.75 4.57
N VAL A 92 4.42 -5.89 5.23
CA VAL A 92 5.20 -7.01 4.73
C VAL A 92 4.49 -8.33 5.06
N LEU A 93 4.57 -9.27 4.13
CA LEU A 93 3.90 -10.57 4.22
C LEU A 93 4.77 -11.64 4.92
N ASN A 94 6.09 -11.44 4.97
CA ASN A 94 7.02 -12.41 5.56
C ASN A 94 7.76 -11.79 6.75
N GLN A 95 7.36 -12.18 7.97
CA GLN A 95 7.95 -11.74 9.23
C GLN A 95 9.43 -12.09 9.41
N ARG A 96 9.91 -13.15 8.75
CA ARG A 96 11.29 -13.63 8.92
C ARG A 96 12.27 -12.94 7.99
N LYS A 97 11.78 -12.23 6.97
CA LYS A 97 12.63 -11.58 5.97
C LYS A 97 12.85 -10.12 6.35
N PRO A 98 14.09 -9.70 6.65
CA PRO A 98 14.37 -8.31 6.97
C PRO A 98 14.16 -7.40 5.75
N VAL A 99 13.74 -6.18 6.01
CA VAL A 99 13.74 -5.09 5.02
C VAL A 99 15.04 -4.33 5.15
N VAL A 100 15.79 -4.27 4.05
CA VAL A 100 17.09 -3.58 4.00
C VAL A 100 16.89 -2.17 3.47
N PHE A 101 17.39 -1.20 4.21
CA PHE A 101 17.37 0.22 3.89
C PHE A 101 18.74 0.72 3.48
N HIS A 102 18.74 1.71 2.61
CA HIS A 102 19.90 2.43 2.13
C HIS A 102 19.56 3.91 1.96
N ALA A 103 20.59 4.77 1.98
CA ALA A 103 20.45 6.19 1.74
C ALA A 103 21.60 6.73 0.88
N GLU A 104 21.29 7.74 0.06
CA GLU A 104 22.26 8.48 -0.77
C GLU A 104 22.02 9.99 -0.64
N ASP A 105 23.09 10.75 -0.73
CA ASP A 105 23.02 12.20 -0.87
C ASP A 105 22.56 12.56 -2.29
N LEU A 106 21.61 13.49 -2.39
CA LEU A 106 21.20 14.07 -3.67
C LEU A 106 21.86 15.44 -3.92
N GLY A 107 22.54 16.00 -2.93
CA GLY A 107 23.15 17.33 -2.99
C GLY A 107 24.55 17.37 -3.63
N SER A 108 25.18 16.22 -3.87
CA SER A 108 26.51 16.12 -4.48
C SER A 108 26.46 15.59 -5.92
N ASN A 109 27.37 16.06 -6.77
CA ASN A 109 27.53 15.56 -8.16
C ASN A 109 27.94 14.08 -8.25
N GLN A 110 28.26 13.45 -7.12
CA GLN A 110 28.48 12.01 -6.97
C GLN A 110 27.45 11.50 -5.95
N SER A 111 26.75 10.40 -6.27
CA SER A 111 25.87 9.71 -5.31
C SER A 111 26.74 9.05 -4.26
N ASP A 112 27.02 9.79 -3.19
CA ASP A 112 27.75 9.30 -2.03
C ASP A 112 26.75 8.56 -1.12
N LYS A 113 27.01 7.27 -0.87
CA LYS A 113 26.23 6.47 0.08
C LYS A 113 26.32 7.09 1.48
N LEU A 114 25.16 7.30 2.09
CA LEU A 114 25.03 7.80 3.45
C LEU A 114 25.06 6.64 4.45
N LEU A 115 25.30 6.97 5.72
CA LEU A 115 25.30 6.00 6.80
C LEU A 115 23.98 6.05 7.57
N LEU A 116 23.37 4.89 7.78
CA LEU A 116 22.21 4.64 8.63
C LEU A 116 22.71 4.01 9.94
N GLU A 117 22.55 4.70 11.07
CA GLU A 117 23.12 4.26 12.35
C GLU A 117 24.64 3.90 12.25
N GLY A 118 25.38 4.68 11.45
CA GLY A 118 26.81 4.47 11.21
C GLY A 118 27.16 3.37 10.19
N GLN A 119 26.19 2.70 9.57
CA GLN A 119 26.40 1.62 8.59
C GLN A 119 25.90 1.99 7.19
N GLU A 120 26.44 1.39 6.12
CA GLU A 120 25.98 1.66 4.74
C GLU A 120 24.55 1.19 4.44
N SER A 121 24.06 0.25 5.24
CA SER A 121 22.72 -0.29 5.14
C SER A 121 22.21 -0.68 6.52
N LEU A 122 20.88 -0.68 6.67
CA LEU A 122 20.23 -1.08 7.91
C LEU A 122 19.19 -2.14 7.60
N SER A 123 19.25 -3.28 8.29
CA SER A 123 18.29 -4.36 8.15
C SER A 123 17.34 -4.36 9.34
N ILE A 124 16.03 -4.24 9.09
CA ILE A 124 15.01 -4.23 10.13
C ILE A 124 14.08 -5.42 9.92
N LEU A 125 13.93 -6.23 10.96
CA LEU A 125 12.96 -7.32 10.96
C LEU A 125 11.54 -6.75 11.12
N PRO A 126 10.56 -7.28 10.39
CA PRO A 126 9.16 -6.94 10.59
C PRO A 126 8.68 -7.22 12.01
N PHE A 127 7.76 -6.39 12.48
CA PHE A 127 7.11 -6.49 13.78
C PHE A 127 5.62 -6.16 13.67
N ASP A 128 4.89 -6.19 14.79
CA ASP A 128 3.46 -5.89 14.82
C ASP A 128 3.17 -4.48 14.30
N CYS A 129 2.03 -4.31 13.64
CA CYS A 129 1.66 -3.08 12.93
C CYS A 129 1.21 -1.91 13.82
N ASP A 130 1.68 -1.85 15.08
CA ASP A 130 1.43 -0.76 16.02
C ASP A 130 1.94 0.61 15.49
N ASP A 131 1.59 1.69 16.19
CA ASP A 131 2.05 3.05 15.90
C ASP A 131 3.46 3.36 16.43
N LYS A 132 4.26 2.32 16.72
CA LYS A 132 5.65 2.46 17.12
C LYS A 132 6.53 2.62 15.88
N PHE A 133 7.50 3.54 15.96
CA PHE A 133 8.50 3.77 14.91
C PHE A 133 9.89 3.55 15.48
N VAL A 134 10.74 2.83 14.73
CA VAL A 134 12.16 2.74 15.01
C VAL A 134 12.84 4.01 14.52
N ASN A 135 13.52 4.73 15.40
CA ASN A 135 14.28 5.91 15.02
C ASN A 135 15.59 5.49 14.36
N VAL A 136 15.91 6.10 13.23
CA VAL A 136 17.13 5.84 12.47
C VAL A 136 17.80 7.15 12.12
N SER A 137 18.97 7.39 12.67
CA SER A 137 19.84 8.51 12.37
C SER A 137 20.54 8.31 11.03
N ILE A 138 20.55 9.35 10.22
CA ILE A 138 21.23 9.39 8.94
C ILE A 138 22.35 10.39 9.04
N SER A 139 23.58 9.90 8.88
CA SER A 139 24.79 10.70 8.97
C SER A 139 25.50 10.78 7.62
N CYS A 140 25.98 11.98 7.31
CA CYS A 140 26.84 12.22 6.17
C CYS A 140 28.25 11.69 6.48
N ARG A 141 28.89 11.10 5.47
CA ARG A 141 30.32 10.83 5.56
C ARG A 141 31.04 12.18 5.61
N SER A 142 31.68 12.48 6.72
CA SER A 142 32.68 13.55 6.75
C SER A 142 33.77 13.16 5.75
N LYS A 143 33.85 13.87 4.63
CA LYS A 143 35.05 13.84 3.80
C LYS A 143 36.16 14.36 4.72
N LEU A 144 37.04 13.47 5.19
CA LEU A 144 38.31 13.92 5.76
C LEU A 144 38.97 14.74 4.65
N SER A 145 38.92 16.05 4.83
CA SER A 145 39.72 17.02 4.09
C SER A 145 41.14 17.01 4.64
#